data_AF-A0A2J5Q1P6-F1
#
_entry.id   AF-A0A2J5Q1P6-F1
#
_cell.length_a   1.000
_cell.length_b   1.000
_cell.length_c   1.000
_cell.angle_alpha   90.00
_cell.angle_beta   90.00
_cell.angle_gamma   90.00
#
_symmetry.space_group_name_H-M   'P 1'
#
loop_
_entity.id
_entity.type
_entity.pdbx_description
1 polymer ?
#
loop_
_entity_poly.entity_id
_entity_poly.type
_entity_poly.pdbx_seq_one_letter_code
_entity_poly.pdbx_strand_id
1 'polypeptide(L)'
;MNYLEHYHDWLRDAHAMEKQAESMLESMASRIDNYPDLRSRIQQHVTETKRQITVLEEILDRNNISRSVLKDSMSKMAALGQSIG
;
A
#
# COMPACT_ATOMS: atom_id res chain seq x y z
N MET A 1 -2.02 19.85 17.06
CA MET A 1 -1.70 18.46 16.69
C MET A 1 -0.50 17.98 17.49
N ASN A 2 -0.62 16.80 18.08
CA ASN A 2 0.43 16.13 18.87
C ASN A 2 1.28 15.24 17.93
N TYR A 3 2.57 15.06 18.23
CA TYR A 3 3.48 14.14 17.51
C TYR A 3 2.90 12.74 17.27
N LEU A 4 2.09 12.23 18.21
CA LEU A 4 1.41 10.94 18.07
C LEU A 4 0.39 10.91 16.92
N GLU A 5 -0.34 12.01 16.70
CA GLU A 5 -1.30 12.11 15.59
C GLU A 5 -0.57 12.09 14.24
N HIS A 6 0.53 12.83 14.13
CA HIS A 6 1.37 12.83 12.92
C HIS A 6 1.97 11.46 12.63
N TYR A 7 2.39 10.73 13.66
CA TYR A 7 2.87 9.36 13.51
C TYR A 7 1.77 8.41 13.01
N HIS A 8 0.56 8.53 13.54
CA HIS A 8 -0.59 7.73 13.09
C HIS A 8 -1.01 8.05 11.66
N ASP A 9 -1.01 9.33 11.27
CA ASP A 9 -1.30 9.74 9.90
C ASP A 9 -0.24 9.20 8.92
N TRP A 10 1.04 9.30 9.28
CA TRP A 10 2.12 8.73 8.48
C TRP A 10 1.97 7.21 8.29
N LEU A 11 1.63 6.47 9.35
CA LEU A 11 1.41 5.01 9.25
C LEU A 11 0.25 4.67 8.30
N ARG A 12 -0.82 5.46 8.30
CA ARG A 12 -1.97 5.26 7.40
C ARG A 12 -1.62 5.56 5.95
N ASP A 13 -0.91 6.66 5.72
CA ASP A 13 -0.46 7.04 4.39
C ASP A 13 0.52 6.00 3.83
N ALA A 14 1.45 5.50 4.65
CA ALA A 14 2.34 4.40 4.29
C ALA A 14 1.55 3.14 3.89
N HIS A 15 0.57 2.72 4.69
CA HIS A 15 -0.25 1.53 4.38
C HIS A 15 -1.05 1.69 3.09
N ALA A 16 -1.64 2.87 2.88
CA ALA A 16 -2.38 3.16 1.67
C ALA A 16 -1.46 3.15 0.43
N MET A 17 -0.27 3.77 0.53
CA MET A 17 0.71 3.76 -0.57
C MET A 17 1.18 2.35 -0.91
N GLU A 18 1.46 1.50 0.08
CA GLU A 18 1.86 0.12 -0.19
C GLU A 18 0.73 -0.68 -0.86
N LYS A 19 -0.53 -0.46 -0.46
CA LYS A 19 -1.69 -1.06 -1.12
C LYS A 19 -1.88 -0.61 -2.57
N GLN A 20 -1.58 0.66 -2.85
CA GLN A 20 -1.57 1.16 -4.22
C GLN A 20 -0.42 0.53 -5.03
N ALA A 21 0.77 0.45 -4.44
CA ALA A 21 1.95 -0.15 -5.06
C ALA A 21 1.71 -1.64 -5.39
N GLU A 22 1.10 -2.40 -4.47
CA GLU A 22 0.68 -3.79 -4.68
C GLU A 22 -0.16 -3.91 -5.96
N SER A 23 -1.23 -3.13 -6.06
CA SER A 23 -2.15 -3.15 -7.21
C SER A 23 -1.45 -2.78 -8.53
N MET A 24 -0.58 -1.77 -8.49
CA MET A 24 0.17 -1.31 -9.66
C MET A 24 1.18 -2.36 -10.14
N LEU A 25 1.94 -2.96 -9.22
CA LEU A 25 2.97 -3.94 -9.53
C LEU A 25 2.36 -5.25 -10.03
N GLU A 26 1.23 -5.69 -9.47
CA GLU A 26 0.49 -6.87 -9.97
C GLU A 26 -0.02 -6.63 -11.41
N SER A 27 -0.60 -5.46 -11.68
CA SER A 27 -1.01 -5.06 -13.02
C SER A 27 0.17 -5.07 -14.00
N MET A 28 1.30 -4.49 -13.60
CA MET A 28 2.51 -4.46 -14.44
C MET A 28 3.06 -5.87 -14.71
N ALA A 29 3.14 -6.74 -13.69
CA ALA A 29 3.60 -8.12 -13.84
C ALA A 29 2.72 -8.96 -14.77
N SER A 30 1.41 -8.69 -14.81
CA SER A 30 0.46 -9.39 -15.69
C SER A 30 0.56 -8.99 -17.17
N ARG A 31 1.15 -7.84 -17.47
CA ARG A 31 1.25 -7.28 -18.83
C ARG A 31 2.60 -7.52 -19.51
N ILE A 32 3.57 -8.10 -18.79
CA ILE A 32 4.92 -8.36 -19.30
C ILE A 32 5.01 -9.80 -19.78
N ASP A 33 4.98 -9.99 -21.10
CA ASP A 33 5.13 -11.32 -21.72
C ASP A 33 6.55 -11.57 -22.26
N ASN A 34 7.19 -10.55 -22.83
CA ASN A 34 8.43 -10.72 -23.59
C ASN A 34 9.73 -10.58 -22.77
N TYR A 35 9.63 -10.25 -21.48
CA TYR A 35 10.78 -9.98 -20.62
C TYR A 35 10.67 -10.77 -19.30
N PRO A 36 11.02 -12.07 -19.31
CA PRO A 36 10.79 -12.96 -18.15
C PRO A 36 11.58 -12.53 -16.91
N ASP A 37 12.82 -12.05 -17.07
CA ASP A 37 13.63 -11.59 -15.95
C ASP A 37 13.03 -10.33 -15.28
N LEU A 38 12.50 -9.41 -16.09
CA LEU A 38 11.83 -8.22 -15.58
C LEU A 38 10.54 -8.60 -14.83
N ARG A 39 9.74 -9.50 -15.40
CA ARG A 39 8.53 -10.03 -14.75
C ARG A 39 8.87 -10.65 -13.40
N SER A 40 9.92 -11.48 -13.34
CA SER A 40 10.36 -12.13 -12.09
C SER A 40 10.74 -11.10 -11.02
N ARG A 41 11.50 -10.05 -11.37
CA ARG A 41 11.85 -8.98 -10.44
C ARG A 41 10.62 -8.21 -9.92
N ILE A 42 9.62 -7.96 -10.77
CA ILE A 42 8.38 -7.30 -10.34
C ILE A 42 7.59 -8.22 -9.40
N GLN A 43 7.50 -9.52 -9.69
CA GLN A 43 6.86 -10.48 -8.78
C GLN A 43 7.56 -10.58 -7.42
N GLN A 44 8.89 -10.48 -7.41
CA GLN A 44 9.65 -10.37 -6.18
C GLN A 44 9.28 -9.09 -5.41
N HIS A 45 9.17 -7.95 -6.10
CA HIS A 45 8.72 -6.70 -5.48
C HIS A 45 7.29 -6.78 -4.96
N VAL A 46 6.34 -7.40 -5.68
CA VAL A 46 4.98 -7.65 -5.17
C VAL A 46 5.03 -8.42 -3.84
N THR A 47 5.88 -9.44 -3.75
CA THR A 47 6.03 -10.24 -2.53
C THR A 47 6.56 -9.40 -1.37
N GLU A 48 7.56 -8.56 -1.62
CA GLU A 48 8.12 -7.65 -0.62
C GLU A 48 7.10 -6.60 -0.17
N THR A 49 6.38 -5.97 -1.11
CA THR A 49 5.29 -5.02 -0.81
C THR A 49 4.19 -5.68 0.03
N LYS A 50 3.77 -6.90 -0.28
CA LYS A 50 2.80 -7.66 0.54
C LYS A 50 3.29 -7.86 1.97
N ARG A 51 4.56 -8.19 2.15
CA ARG A 51 5.16 -8.32 3.47
C ARG A 51 5.16 -6.98 4.22
N GLN A 52 5.49 -5.88 3.54
CA GLN A 52 5.50 -4.54 4.13
C GLN A 52 4.10 -4.10 4.55
N ILE A 53 3.07 -4.39 3.75
CA ILE A 53 1.66 -4.20 4.13
C ILE A 53 1.35 -4.93 5.44
N THR A 54 1.69 -6.21 5.55
CA THR A 54 1.44 -6.99 6.78
C THR A 54 2.15 -6.39 7.99
N VAL A 55 3.40 -5.96 7.85
CA VAL A 55 4.13 -5.29 8.93
C VAL A 55 3.46 -3.98 9.35
N LEU A 56 3.00 -3.18 8.40
CA LEU A 56 2.27 -1.94 8.67
C LEU A 56 0.95 -2.24 9.40
N GLU A 57 0.19 -3.25 8.98
CA GLU A 57 -1.04 -3.69 9.64
C GLU A 57 -0.80 -4.09 11.10
N GLU A 58 0.26 -4.86 11.37
CA GLU A 58 0.64 -5.21 12.75
C GLU A 58 0.99 -3.97 13.59
N ILE A 59 1.72 -3.00 13.01
CA ILE A 59 2.07 -1.76 13.72
C ILE A 59 0.83 -0.92 14.00
N LEU A 60 -0.07 -0.80 13.02
CA LEU A 60 -1.33 -0.06 13.15
C LEU A 60 -2.21 -0.67 14.26
N ASP A 61 -2.32 -2.00 14.29
CA ASP A 61 -3.06 -2.74 15.32
C ASP A 61 -2.43 -2.53 16.72
N ARG A 62 -1.10 -2.58 16.84
CA ARG A 62 -0.39 -2.30 18.11
C ARG A 62 -0.57 -0.87 18.61
N ASN A 63 -0.74 0.10 17.70
CA ASN A 63 -1.00 1.50 18.04
C ASN A 63 -2.50 1.79 18.25
N ASN A 64 -3.36 0.76 18.25
CA ASN A 64 -4.81 0.85 18.42
C ASN A 64 -5.47 1.80 17.40
N ILE A 65 -4.89 1.89 16.20
CA ILE A 65 -5.43 2.67 15.09
C ILE A 65 -6.54 1.83 14.45
N SER A 66 -7.80 2.27 14.57
CA SER A 66 -8.93 1.46 14.15
C SER A 66 -8.99 1.21 12.63
N ARG A 67 -9.45 0.02 12.25
CA ARG A 67 -9.69 -0.38 10.85
C ARG A 67 -10.62 0.56 10.08
N SER A 68 -11.54 1.25 10.76
CA SER A 68 -12.42 2.24 10.14
C SER A 68 -11.63 3.44 9.63
N VAL A 69 -10.63 3.90 10.37
CA VAL A 69 -9.78 5.04 9.98
C VAL A 69 -8.82 4.64 8.84
N LEU A 70 -8.36 3.39 8.81
CA LEU A 70 -7.61 2.84 7.66
C LEU A 70 -8.45 2.80 6.38
N LYS A 71 -9.72 2.39 6.49
CA LYS A 71 -10.66 2.37 5.37
C LYS A 71 -10.89 3.77 4.79
N ASP A 72 -10.93 4.80 5.62
CA ASP A 72 -11.06 6.19 5.17
C ASP A 72 -9.83 6.66 4.38
N SER A 73 -8.62 6.32 4.84
CA SER A 73 -7.38 6.61 4.10
C SER A 73 -7.31 5.89 2.75
N MET A 74 -7.69 4.61 2.69
CA MET A 74 -7.77 3.88 1.41
C MET A 74 -8.81 4.48 0.46
N SER A 75 -9.96 4.90 0.99
CA SER A 75 -11.02 5.53 0.19
C SER A 75 -10.54 6.84 -0.45
N LYS A 76 -9.73 7.62 0.27
CA LYS A 76 -9.10 8.84 -0.28
C LYS A 76 -8.10 8.53 -1.39
N MET A 77 -7.27 7.49 -1.25
CA MET A 77 -6.36 7.07 -2.34
C MET A 77 -7.12 6.58 -3.57
N ALA A 78 -8.17 5.78 -3.38
CA ALA A 78 -9.01 5.33 -4.48
C ALA A 78 -9.66 6.50 -5.23
N ALA A 79 -10.06 7.56 -4.52
CA ALA A 79 -10.57 8.80 -5.12
C ALA A 79 -9.49 9.53 -5.95
N LEU A 80 -8.24 9.60 -5.47
CA LEU A 80 -7.14 10.15 -6.27
C LEU A 80 -6.89 9.33 -7.54
N GLY A 81 -6.92 8.00 -7.45
CA GLY A 81 -6.75 7.11 -8.59
C GLY A 81 -7.82 7.27 -9.67
N GLN A 82 -9.05 7.65 -9.28
CA GLN A 82 -10.12 7.99 -10.24
C GLN A 82 -9.96 9.39 -10.84
N SER A 83 -9.36 10.35 -10.13
CA SER A 83 -9.11 11.71 -10.65
C SER A 83 -7.93 11.82 -11.62
N ILE A 84 -7.08 10.78 -11.68
CA ILE A 84 -5.94 10.67 -12.61
C ILE A 84 -6.34 9.86 -13.88
N GLY A 85 -7.62 9.47 -13.99
CA GLY A 85 -8.21 8.89 -15.20
C GLY A 85 -8.66 9.94 -16.21
#